data_AF-A0A2V2ZXL5-F1
#
_entry.id   AF-A0A2V2ZXL5-F1
#
_cell.length_a   1.000
_cell.length_b   1.000
_cell.length_c   1.000
_cell.angle_alpha   90.00
_cell.angle_beta   90.00
_cell.angle_gamma   90.00
#
_symmetry.space_group_name_H-M   'P 1'
#
loop_
_entity.id
_entity.type
_entity.pdbx_description
1 polymer ?
#
loop_
_entity_poly.entity_id
_entity_poly.type
_entity_poly.pdbx_seq_one_letter_code
_entity_poly.pdbx_strand_id
1 'polypeptide(L)' 'MNRRITIKHGPVEHIVDVPSDKFDMHKEVIKQCIKNEGNCWIVPSEDGSERFFPAELLRNSVIIFEPSEIDLEIFSQRI' A
#
# COMPACT_ATOMS: atom_id res chain seq x y z
N MET A 1 4.79 -0.82 -18.27
CA MET A 1 4.86 -1.99 -17.38
C MET A 1 4.19 -1.62 -16.08
N ASN A 2 3.46 -2.55 -15.45
CA ASN A 2 2.81 -2.29 -14.17
C ASN A 2 3.63 -2.94 -13.04
N ARG A 3 3.63 -2.30 -11.88
CA ARG A 3 4.19 -2.81 -10.64
C ARG A 3 3.05 -3.11 -9.67
N ARG A 4 3.29 -4.01 -8.72
CA ARG A 4 2.22 -4.54 -7.86
C ARG A 4 2.44 -4.16 -6.41
N ILE A 5 1.35 -3.77 -5.75
CA ILE A 5 1.29 -3.49 -4.32
C ILE A 5 0.24 -4.44 -3.73
N THR A 6 0.66 -5.27 -2.77
CA THR A 6 -0.22 -6.22 -2.09
C THR A 6 -0.37 -5.81 -0.64
N ILE A 7 -1.61 -5.64 -0.17
CA ILE A 7 -1.95 -5.34 1.23
C ILE A 7 -2.66 -6.57 1.81
N LYS A 8 -2.06 -7.19 2.83
CA LYS A 8 -2.66 -8.31 3.57
C LYS A 8 -3.13 -7.82 4.94
N HIS A 9 -4.42 -7.91 5.21
CA HIS A 9 -5.04 -7.55 6.48
C HIS A 9 -5.91 -8.71 6.98
N GLY A 10 -5.42 -9.46 7.97
CA GLY A 10 -6.08 -10.68 8.43
C GLY A 10 -6.27 -11.70 7.29
N PRO A 11 -7.49 -12.21 7.04
CA PRO A 11 -7.77 -13.14 5.93
C PRO A 11 -7.95 -12.44 4.58
N VAL A 12 -7.97 -11.10 4.55
CA VAL A 12 -8.24 -10.31 3.34
C VAL A 12 -6.94 -9.92 2.66
N GLU A 13 -6.88 -10.11 1.35
CA GLU A 13 -5.79 -9.66 0.50
C GLU A 13 -6.31 -8.68 -0.55
N HIS A 14 -5.67 -7.52 -0.64
CA HIS A 14 -5.94 -6.51 -1.66
C HIS A 14 -4.73 -6.39 -2.58
N ILE A 15 -4.93 -6.62 -3.88
CA ILE A 15 -3.90 -6.50 -4.89
C ILE A 15 -4.20 -5.27 -5.75
N VAL A 16 -3.21 -4.39 -5.88
CA VAL A 16 -3.28 -3.16 -6.66
C VAL A 16 -2.11 -3.14 -7.64
N ASP A 17 -2.42 -3.23 -8.93
CA ASP A 17 -1.44 -2.98 -9.98
C ASP A 17 -1.41 -1.48 -10.30
N VAL A 18 -0.24 -0.88 -10.21
CA VAL A 18 -0.02 0.56 -10.48
C VAL A 18 0.98 0.75 -11.63
N PRO A 19 0.86 1.84 -12.40
CA PRO A 19 1.85 2.20 -13.41
C PRO A 19 3.25 2.34 -12.79
N SER A 20 4.28 1.80 -13.46
CA SER A 20 5.66 1.80 -12.93
C SER A 20 6.18 3.20 -12.64
N ASP A 21 5.81 4.19 -13.45
CA ASP A 21 6.16 5.61 -13.32
C ASP A 21 5.52 6.29 -12.09
N LYS A 22 4.45 5.71 -11.55
CA LYS A 22 3.74 6.21 -10.36
C LYS A 22 3.99 5.36 -9.11
N PHE A 23 4.76 4.29 -9.22
CA PHE A 23 4.94 3.33 -8.14
C PHE A 23 5.58 3.95 -6.91
N ASP A 24 6.67 4.70 -7.08
CA ASP A 24 7.41 5.30 -5.96
C ASP A 24 6.57 6.37 -5.24
N MET A 25 5.74 7.11 -5.99
CA MET A 25 4.76 8.02 -5.42
C MET A 25 3.76 7.27 -4.52
N HIS A 26 3.20 6.16 -4.98
CA HIS A 26 2.29 5.35 -4.17
C HIS A 26 2.98 4.71 -2.96
N LYS A 27 4.22 4.22 -3.13
CA LYS A 27 5.05 3.69 -2.04
C LYS A 27 5.25 4.75 -0.96
N GLU A 28 5.57 5.99 -1.33
CA GLU A 28 5.77 7.08 -0.37
C GLU A 28 4.49 7.48 0.37
N VAL A 29 3.35 7.57 -0.33
CA VAL A 29 2.04 7.85 0.31
C VAL A 29 1.69 6.77 1.33
N ILE A 30 1.92 5.50 1.00
CA ILE A 30 1.70 4.39 1.93
C ILE A 30 2.65 4.50 3.13
N LYS A 31 3.94 4.81 2.91
CA LYS A 31 4.90 5.02 4.01
C LYS A 31 4.48 6.16 4.94
N GLN A 32 3.98 7.27 4.40
CA GLN A 32 3.45 8.38 5.21
C GLN A 32 2.24 7.95 6.04
N CYS A 33 1.32 7.16 5.47
CA CYS A 33 0.18 6.61 6.21
C CYS A 33 0.64 5.71 7.38
N ILE A 34 1.67 4.88 7.16
CA ILE A 34 2.25 4.01 8.19
C ILE A 34 2.90 4.85 9.31
N LYS A 35 3.58 5.96 8.97
CA LYS A 35 4.28 6.85 9.90
C LYS A 35 3.37 7.84 10.64
N ASN A 36 2.05 7.76 10.50
CA ASN A 36 1.07 8.76 11.00
C ASN A 36 1.24 10.17 10.39
N GLU A 37 1.83 10.25 9.20
CA GLU A 37 2.00 11.50 8.43
C GLU A 37 0.96 11.63 7.31
N GLY A 38 0.16 10.57 7.08
CA GLY A 38 -0.90 10.51 6.08
C GLY A 38 -2.20 9.90 6.61
N ASN A 39 -3.32 10.29 6.00
CA ASN A 39 -4.67 9.86 6.42
C ASN A 39 -5.20 8.65 5.65
N CYS A 40 -4.83 8.51 4.37
CA CYS A 40 -5.29 7.43 3.50
C CYS A 40 -4.43 7.33 2.24
N TRP A 41 -4.49 6.16 1.60
CA TRP A 41 -4.02 5.95 0.24
C TRP A 41 -5.22 5.74 -0.69
N ILE A 42 -5.31 6.56 -1.73
CA ILE A 42 -6.36 6.49 -2.75
C ILE A 42 -5.70 6.10 -4.07
N VAL A 43 -6.30 5.14 -4.76
CA VAL A 43 -5.81 4.66 -6.06
C VAL A 43 -6.98 4.47 -7.03
N PRO A 44 -6.89 4.98 -8.26
CA PRO A 44 -7.91 4.72 -9.27
C PRO A 44 -7.89 3.25 -9.70
N SER A 45 -9.08 2.69 -9.90
CA SER A 45 -9.33 1.36 -10.44
C SER A 45 -9.56 1.44 -11.95
N GLU A 46 -9.45 0.29 -12.63
CA GLU A 46 -9.65 0.20 -14.09
C GLU A 46 -11.08 0.52 -14.53
N ASP A 47 -12.06 0.35 -13.65
CA ASP A 47 -13.47 0.69 -13.89
C ASP A 47 -13.77 2.20 -13.70
N GLY A 48 -12.74 3.00 -13.43
CA GLY A 48 -12.88 4.44 -13.15
C GLY A 48 -13.34 4.76 -11.72
N SER A 49 -13.57 3.75 -10.88
CA SER A 49 -13.82 3.95 -9.45
C SER A 49 -12.51 4.24 -8.71
N GLU A 50 -12.62 4.75 -7.48
CA GLU A 50 -11.47 4.94 -6.60
C GLU A 50 -11.50 3.89 -5.49
N ARG A 51 -10.36 3.22 -5.27
CA ARG A 51 -10.14 2.37 -4.10
C ARG A 51 -9.53 3.21 -2.99
N PHE A 52 -10.16 3.15 -1.83
CA PHE A 52 -9.77 3.89 -0.63
C PHE A 52 -9.20 2.94 0.42
N PHE A 53 -7.96 3.19 0.85
CA PHE A 53 -7.29 2.47 1.92
C PHE A 53 -7.01 3.41 3.10
N PRO A 54 -7.74 3.30 4.22
CA PRO A 54 -7.51 4.15 5.37
C PRO A 54 -6.15 3.87 6.02
N ALA A 55 -5.50 4.90 6.56
CA ALA A 55 -4.18 4.75 7.17
C ALA A 55 -4.16 3.76 8.34
N GLU A 56 -5.27 3.61 9.07
CA GLU A 56 -5.39 2.60 10.13
C GLU A 56 -5.29 1.17 9.59
N LEU A 57 -5.92 0.89 8.45
CA LEU A 57 -5.79 -0.41 7.79
C LEU A 57 -4.35 -0.63 7.34
N LEU A 58 -3.74 0.37 6.69
CA LEU A 58 -2.36 0.28 6.21
C LEU A 58 -1.36 0.03 7.34
N ARG A 59 -1.54 0.70 8.49
CA ARG A 59 -0.72 0.51 9.69
C ARG A 59 -0.83 -0.89 10.30
N ASN A 60 -1.99 -1.53 10.13
CA ASN A 60 -2.28 -2.86 10.66
C ASN A 60 -2.22 -3.96 9.58
N SER A 61 -1.52 -3.70 8.48
CA SER A 61 -1.41 -4.63 7.34
C SER A 61 0.03 -4.96 7.03
N VAL A 62 0.24 -6.14 6.44
CA VAL A 62 1.51 -6.46 5.76
C VAL A 62 1.41 -5.93 4.34
N ILE A 63 2.36 -5.08 3.94
CA ILE A 63 2.38 -4.46 2.61
C ILE A 63 3.61 -4.93 1.84
N ILE A 64 3.39 -5.44 0.63
CA ILE A 64 4.43 -6.00 -0.24
C ILE A 64 4.48 -5.18 -1.53
N PHE A 65 5.67 -4.74 -1.90
CA PHE A 65 5.98 -3.92 -3.08
C PHE A 65 6.74 -4.75 -4.11
N GLU A 66 6.18 -4.98 -5.31
CA GLU A 66 6.77 -5.84 -6.36
C GLU A 66 7.11 -5.05 -7.66
N PRO A 67 8.20 -5.40 -8.39
CA PRO A 67 9.24 -6.36 -8.01
C PRO A 67 9.96 -5.92 -6.74
N SER A 68 10.27 -6.91 -5.90
CA SER A 68 10.87 -6.70 -4.58
C SER A 68 12.30 -6.19 -4.74
N GLU A 69 12.49 -4.90 -4.57
CA GLU A 69 13.63 -4.47 -3.77
C GLU A 69 13.23 -4.87 -2.35
N ILE A 70 13.92 -5.88 -1.78
CA ILE A 70 13.62 -6.40 -0.45
C ILE A 70 13.98 -5.31 0.58
N ASP A 71 13.06 -4.38 0.81
CA ASP A 71 12.99 -3.53 2.00
C ASP A 71 11.97 -4.18 2.94
N LEU A 72 12.41 -5.18 3.70
CA LEU A 72 11.61 -5.79 4.78
C LEU A 72 11.56 -4.84 5.98
N GLU A 73 10.74 -3.79 5.91
CA GLU A 73 10.37 -3.00 7.08
C GLU A 73 9.15 -3.64 7.75
N ILE A 74 9.39 -4.53 8.73
CA ILE A 74 8.31 -5.13 9.55
C ILE A 74 7.85 -4.10 10.57
N PHE A 75 6.77 -3.39 10.27
CA PHE A 75 6.08 -2.53 11.23
C PHE A 75 5.14 -3.38 12.09
N SER A 76 5.70 -4.03 13.11
CA SER A 76 4.91 -4.62 14.19
C SER A 76 4.80 -3.60 15.31
N GLN A 77 3.63 -2.97 15.45
CA GLN A 77 3.34 -2.26 16.70
C GLN A 77 2.95 -3.31 17.75
N ARG A 78 3.80 -3.44 18.77
CA ARG A 78 3.50 -4.18 19.99
C ARG A 78 2.56 -3.34 20.86
N ILE A 79 1.36 -3.89 21.04
CA ILE A 79 0.36 -3.70 22.11
C ILE A 79 -0.36 -2.34 22.11
#